data_AF-A0A7C4C344-F1
#
_entry.id   AF-A0A7C4C344-F1
#
_cell.length_a   1.000
_cell.length_b   1.000
_cell.length_c   1.000
_cell.angle_alpha   90.00
_cell.angle_beta   90.00
_cell.angle_gamma   90.00
#
_symmetry.space_group_name_H-M   'P 1'
#
loop_
_entity.id
_entity.type
_entity.pdbx_description
1 polymer ?
#
loop_
_entity_poly.entity_id
_entity_poly.type
_entity_poly.pdbx_seq_one_letter_code
_entity_poly.pdbx_strand_id
1 'polypeptide(L)'
;MVRIELKLPIASSLLNESIYEGLLYMIRNVDAVGFNVRNVTVDNDVFTKIFNKLKTQVDIRTTGRNDIVPINKLLQCFNIKAEDHITNYSQLIETLRKNSNLLNIDRERINLSMKIERNAMLIDLDRREGIALQLFKADRYTGLTSIELDLSTEQLTLYFSKEAVLIALLGICSSFIIRSGEYYYFLFFSPEEIAFLLSRSSKELLDKYFIVKSKVIDELGRIISKTSLLSEVLLTDIMLSLEIYRLMRRENLDKISFLMFKLALEGATYKIYELTPITIYREPPFIKIAEKHYRDAYKLIDILYNHVFNPEGAVLKRLSTIGTYKIASEVGSLVHAMYGLYRFVVLGNPEGWYVFLRGIKDAYEASRNEEYLNLISRLPT
;
A
#
# COMPACT_ATOMS: atom_id res chain seq x y z
N MET A 1 -2.74 -31.67 1.60
CA MET A 1 -2.31 -30.49 2.38
C MET A 1 -0.93 -30.08 1.90
N VAL A 2 -0.66 -28.79 1.86
CA VAL A 2 0.60 -28.18 1.43
C VAL A 2 1.19 -27.39 2.58
N ARG A 3 2.49 -27.55 2.80
CA ARG A 3 3.25 -26.77 3.78
C ARG A 3 4.06 -25.69 3.06
N ILE A 4 3.81 -24.45 3.41
CA ILE A 4 4.56 -23.28 2.93
C ILE A 4 5.60 -22.93 4.00
N GLU A 5 6.88 -23.08 3.69
CA GLU A 5 7.99 -22.71 4.57
C GLU A 5 8.39 -21.25 4.31
N LEU A 6 8.43 -20.45 5.37
CA LEU A 6 8.76 -19.03 5.34
C LEU A 6 10.22 -18.84 5.75
N LYS A 7 11.11 -18.68 4.77
CA LYS A 7 12.54 -18.43 4.98
C LYS A 7 13.02 -17.13 4.34
N LEU A 8 12.15 -16.42 3.62
CA LEU A 8 12.41 -15.05 3.22
C LEU A 8 12.49 -14.15 4.47
N PRO A 9 13.28 -13.08 4.44
CA PRO A 9 13.25 -12.10 5.52
C PRO A 9 11.96 -11.28 5.45
N ILE A 10 11.35 -10.98 6.60
CA ILE A 10 10.26 -10.01 6.68
C ILE A 10 10.90 -8.62 6.58
N ALA A 11 10.82 -7.99 5.41
CA ALA A 11 11.56 -6.77 5.09
C ALA A 11 10.72 -5.86 4.17
N SER A 12 11.05 -4.57 4.17
CA SER A 12 10.30 -3.51 3.49
C SER A 12 10.57 -3.39 1.98
N SER A 13 10.94 -4.49 1.31
CA SER A 13 11.04 -4.52 -0.16
C SER A 13 9.66 -4.82 -0.75
N LEU A 14 9.34 -4.26 -1.92
CA LEU A 14 8.03 -4.47 -2.53
C LEU A 14 7.73 -5.96 -2.75
N LEU A 15 8.77 -6.71 -3.13
CA LEU A 15 8.70 -8.15 -3.27
C LEU A 15 8.28 -8.86 -1.97
N ASN A 16 9.00 -8.61 -0.88
CA ASN A 16 8.76 -9.32 0.37
C ASN A 16 7.40 -8.94 0.93
N GLU A 17 7.06 -7.65 0.87
CA GLU A 17 5.75 -7.13 1.23
C GLU A 17 4.64 -7.81 0.42
N SER A 18 4.80 -7.93 -0.91
CA SER A 18 3.82 -8.62 -1.77
C SER A 18 3.64 -10.09 -1.39
N ILE A 19 4.72 -10.81 -1.08
CA ILE A 19 4.62 -12.22 -0.69
C ILE A 19 3.94 -12.37 0.67
N TYR A 20 4.38 -11.61 1.68
CA TYR A 20 3.83 -11.73 3.04
C TYR A 20 2.40 -11.24 3.13
N GLU A 21 2.08 -10.13 2.47
CA GLU A 21 0.72 -9.64 2.34
C GLU A 21 -0.17 -10.68 1.65
N GLY A 22 0.31 -11.31 0.59
CA GLY A 22 -0.40 -12.38 -0.10
C GLY A 22 -0.66 -13.61 0.77
N LEU A 23 0.32 -13.99 1.61
CA LEU A 23 0.17 -15.06 2.59
C LEU A 23 -0.88 -14.71 3.66
N LEU A 24 -0.82 -13.51 4.22
CA LEU A 24 -1.79 -13.03 5.20
C LEU A 24 -3.20 -12.97 4.59
N TYR A 25 -3.33 -12.44 3.38
CA TYR A 25 -4.60 -12.41 2.66
C TYR A 25 -5.13 -13.83 2.40
N MET A 26 -4.25 -14.77 2.05
CA MET A 26 -4.61 -16.17 1.89
C MET A 26 -5.12 -16.79 3.20
N ILE A 27 -4.35 -16.66 4.30
CA ILE A 27 -4.72 -17.17 5.63
C ILE A 27 -6.07 -16.62 6.09
N ARG A 28 -6.35 -15.36 5.79
CA ARG A 28 -7.64 -14.73 6.09
C ARG A 28 -8.79 -15.38 5.34
N ASN A 29 -8.64 -15.57 4.03
CA ASN A 29 -9.75 -15.94 3.14
C ASN A 29 -10.01 -17.45 3.03
N VAL A 30 -9.12 -18.28 3.57
CA VAL A 30 -9.29 -19.73 3.66
C VAL A 30 -9.10 -20.22 5.09
N ASP A 31 -9.61 -21.41 5.40
CA ASP A 31 -9.35 -22.05 6.69
C ASP A 31 -7.97 -22.70 6.65
N ALA A 32 -6.94 -21.88 6.89
CA ALA A 32 -5.60 -22.38 7.09
C ALA A 32 -5.58 -23.33 8.30
N VAL A 33 -4.99 -24.51 8.13
CA VAL A 33 -4.92 -25.55 9.18
C VAL A 33 -4.06 -25.08 10.36
N GLY A 34 -3.07 -24.24 10.07
CA GLY A 34 -2.25 -23.57 11.07
C GLY A 34 -1.19 -22.67 10.42
N PHE A 35 -0.79 -21.62 11.12
CA PHE A 35 0.24 -20.70 10.64
C PHE A 35 1.06 -20.12 11.78
N ASN A 36 2.31 -19.80 11.51
CA ASN A 36 3.23 -19.09 12.40
C ASN A 36 4.30 -18.37 11.56
N VAL A 37 5.24 -17.70 12.21
CA VAL A 37 6.36 -16.99 11.56
C VAL A 37 7.26 -17.86 10.68
N ARG A 38 7.25 -19.20 10.82
CA ARG A 38 8.11 -20.12 10.05
C ARG A 38 7.36 -20.88 8.96
N ASN A 39 6.07 -21.12 9.12
CA ASN A 39 5.31 -21.89 8.14
C ASN A 39 3.80 -21.62 8.20
N VAL A 40 3.16 -21.91 7.06
CA VAL A 40 1.71 -21.87 6.87
C VAL A 40 1.30 -23.20 6.25
N THR A 41 0.24 -23.83 6.78
CA THR A 41 -0.31 -25.09 6.23
C THR A 41 -1.70 -24.84 5.68
N VAL A 42 -1.90 -25.21 4.41
CA VAL A 42 -3.13 -24.97 3.66
C VAL A 42 -3.52 -26.20 2.83
N ASP A 43 -4.74 -26.22 2.32
CA ASP A 43 -5.18 -27.23 1.36
C ASP A 43 -4.55 -27.03 -0.03
N ASN A 44 -4.53 -28.10 -0.84
CA ASN A 44 -3.96 -28.06 -2.18
C ASN A 44 -4.78 -27.18 -3.16
N ASP A 45 -6.06 -26.96 -2.86
CA ASP A 45 -7.01 -26.16 -3.66
C ASP A 45 -7.12 -24.71 -3.15
N VAL A 46 -6.19 -24.25 -2.31
CA VAL A 46 -6.21 -22.92 -1.68
C VAL A 46 -6.33 -21.78 -2.71
N PHE A 47 -5.58 -21.83 -3.81
CA PHE A 47 -5.65 -20.80 -4.85
C PHE A 47 -6.98 -20.87 -5.59
N THR A 48 -7.50 -22.06 -5.88
CA THR A 48 -8.84 -22.25 -6.44
C THR A 48 -9.90 -21.56 -5.58
N LYS A 49 -9.88 -21.78 -4.25
CA LYS A 49 -10.81 -21.16 -3.30
C LYS A 49 -10.70 -19.63 -3.28
N ILE A 50 -9.49 -19.09 -3.29
CA ILE A 50 -9.25 -17.64 -3.17
C ILE A 50 -9.57 -16.90 -4.46
N PHE A 51 -9.01 -17.35 -5.59
CA PHE A 51 -9.20 -16.67 -6.87
C PHE A 51 -10.68 -16.65 -7.27
N ASN A 52 -11.46 -17.68 -6.95
CA ASN A 52 -12.92 -17.67 -7.15
C ASN A 52 -13.64 -16.57 -6.37
N LYS A 53 -13.15 -16.22 -5.17
CA LYS A 53 -13.74 -15.19 -4.31
C LYS A 53 -13.15 -13.81 -4.55
N LEU A 54 -12.10 -13.69 -5.36
CA LEU A 54 -11.39 -12.45 -5.59
C LEU A 54 -12.28 -11.47 -6.36
N LYS A 55 -12.70 -10.40 -5.70
CA LYS A 55 -13.51 -9.31 -6.29
C LYS A 55 -12.66 -8.10 -6.68
N THR A 56 -11.37 -8.12 -6.39
CA THR A 56 -10.52 -6.93 -6.46
C THR A 56 -10.24 -6.53 -7.90
N GLN A 57 -10.43 -5.24 -8.19
CA GLN A 57 -9.94 -4.61 -9.41
C GLN A 57 -8.59 -3.94 -9.12
N VAL A 58 -7.53 -4.47 -9.74
CA VAL A 58 -6.22 -3.81 -9.79
C VAL A 58 -6.10 -3.10 -11.13
N ASP A 59 -5.69 -1.83 -11.20
CA ASP A 59 -5.39 -1.14 -12.46
C ASP A 59 -3.89 -0.88 -12.58
N ILE A 60 -3.16 -1.90 -13.01
CA ILE A 60 -1.70 -1.89 -13.15
C ILE A 60 -1.36 -2.34 -14.57
N ARG A 61 -0.65 -1.51 -15.34
CA ARG A 61 -0.26 -1.85 -16.72
C ARG A 61 0.80 -2.95 -16.75
N THR A 62 0.89 -3.73 -17.83
CA THR A 62 2.08 -4.55 -18.07
C THR A 62 3.16 -3.73 -18.78
N THR A 63 4.42 -4.16 -18.67
CA THR A 63 5.55 -3.52 -19.36
C THR A 63 5.72 -4.00 -20.81
N GLY A 64 4.63 -4.29 -21.52
CA GLY A 64 4.67 -4.86 -22.87
C GLY A 64 5.46 -6.18 -22.93
N ARG A 65 6.40 -6.31 -23.88
CA ARG A 65 7.16 -7.56 -24.14
C ARG A 65 7.84 -8.14 -22.89
N ASN A 66 8.27 -7.28 -21.98
CA ASN A 66 8.97 -7.69 -20.75
C ASN A 66 8.08 -8.43 -19.74
N ASP A 67 6.76 -8.28 -19.84
CA ASP A 67 5.77 -8.99 -19.01
C ASP A 67 5.01 -10.05 -19.81
N ILE A 68 4.77 -9.86 -21.11
CA ILE A 68 4.03 -10.80 -21.96
C ILE A 68 4.64 -12.21 -21.90
N VAL A 69 5.96 -12.34 -22.03
CA VAL A 69 6.63 -13.65 -22.02
C VAL A 69 6.51 -14.33 -20.65
N PRO A 70 6.85 -13.67 -19.52
CA PRO A 70 6.60 -14.22 -18.19
C PRO A 70 5.13 -14.57 -17.91
N ILE A 71 4.18 -13.75 -18.35
CA ILE A 71 2.74 -13.98 -18.16
C ILE A 71 2.30 -15.23 -18.92
N ASN A 72 2.67 -15.35 -20.21
CA ASN A 72 2.34 -16.54 -21.00
C ASN A 72 2.96 -17.79 -20.39
N LYS A 73 4.20 -17.70 -19.87
CA LYS A 73 4.85 -18.79 -19.16
C LYS A 73 4.09 -19.19 -17.89
N LEU A 74 3.63 -18.22 -17.09
CA LEU A 74 2.79 -18.47 -15.91
C LEU A 74 1.51 -19.22 -16.29
N LEU A 75 0.79 -18.75 -17.31
CA LEU A 75 -0.45 -19.40 -17.77
C LEU A 75 -0.19 -20.82 -18.29
N GLN A 76 0.90 -21.02 -19.05
CA GLN A 76 1.31 -22.34 -19.53
C GLN A 76 1.61 -23.31 -18.36
N CYS A 77 2.23 -22.84 -17.27
CA CYS A 77 2.48 -23.66 -16.08
C CYS A 77 1.20 -24.20 -15.41
N PHE A 78 0.04 -23.59 -15.69
CA PHE A 78 -1.28 -24.02 -15.21
C PHE A 78 -2.17 -24.57 -16.34
N ASN A 79 -1.61 -24.80 -17.54
CA ASN A 79 -2.36 -25.21 -18.74
C ASN A 79 -3.52 -24.26 -19.12
N ILE A 80 -3.37 -22.97 -18.81
CA ILE A 80 -4.36 -21.94 -19.13
C ILE A 80 -4.02 -21.33 -20.49
N LYS A 81 -5.03 -21.21 -21.36
CA LYS A 81 -4.94 -20.44 -22.60
C LYS A 81 -5.55 -19.06 -22.38
N ALA A 82 -4.79 -18.01 -22.68
CA ALA A 82 -5.33 -16.66 -22.67
C ALA A 82 -6.31 -16.50 -23.85
N GLU A 83 -7.48 -15.93 -23.57
CA GLU A 83 -8.47 -15.56 -24.61
C GLU A 83 -7.94 -14.40 -25.46
N ASP A 84 -7.32 -13.42 -24.80
CA ASP A 84 -6.82 -12.18 -25.40
C ASP A 84 -5.39 -11.86 -24.95
N HIS A 85 -4.80 -10.86 -25.61
CA HIS A 85 -3.50 -10.31 -25.21
C HIS A 85 -3.58 -9.56 -23.87
N ILE A 86 -2.84 -10.03 -22.87
CA ILE A 86 -2.83 -9.44 -21.52
C ILE A 86 -1.95 -8.18 -21.49
N THR A 87 -2.60 -7.02 -21.34
CA THR A 87 -1.98 -5.68 -21.32
C THR A 87 -1.99 -5.01 -19.95
N ASN A 88 -2.74 -5.57 -19.00
CA ASN A 88 -2.76 -5.14 -17.61
C ASN A 88 -2.82 -6.34 -16.65
N TYR A 89 -2.44 -6.13 -15.40
CA TYR A 89 -2.53 -7.17 -14.37
C TYR A 89 -3.98 -7.49 -14.02
N SER A 90 -4.94 -6.58 -14.25
CA SER A 90 -6.37 -6.85 -14.08
C SER A 90 -6.83 -8.02 -14.97
N GLN A 91 -6.45 -8.01 -16.25
CA GLN A 91 -6.75 -9.06 -17.22
C GLN A 91 -6.05 -10.37 -16.83
N LEU A 92 -4.82 -10.31 -16.31
CA LEU A 92 -4.14 -11.50 -15.78
C LEU A 92 -4.92 -12.11 -14.62
N ILE A 93 -5.27 -11.30 -13.62
CA ILE A 93 -6.02 -11.74 -12.45
C ILE A 93 -7.39 -12.29 -12.85
N GLU A 94 -8.08 -11.64 -13.79
CA GLU A 94 -9.36 -12.10 -14.32
C GLU A 94 -9.22 -13.44 -15.06
N THR A 95 -8.16 -13.61 -15.85
CA THR A 95 -7.86 -14.87 -16.56
C THR A 95 -7.59 -16.00 -15.56
N LEU A 96 -6.80 -15.75 -14.51
CA LEU A 96 -6.55 -16.70 -13.43
C LEU A 96 -7.83 -17.02 -12.64
N ARG A 97 -8.70 -16.03 -12.41
CA ARG A 97 -9.99 -16.19 -11.74
C ARG A 97 -10.95 -17.05 -12.54
N LYS A 98 -11.11 -16.80 -13.85
CA LYS A 98 -11.96 -17.61 -14.74
C LYS A 98 -11.50 -19.07 -14.82
N ASN A 99 -10.21 -19.32 -14.66
CA ASN A 99 -9.58 -20.64 -14.74
C ASN A 99 -9.09 -21.13 -13.36
N SER A 100 -9.73 -20.66 -12.28
CA SER A 100 -9.28 -20.90 -10.90
C SER A 100 -9.18 -22.38 -10.55
N ASN A 101 -10.03 -23.23 -11.15
CA ASN A 101 -10.06 -24.68 -11.00
C ASN A 101 -8.75 -25.37 -11.42
N LEU A 102 -7.91 -24.71 -12.22
CA LEU A 102 -6.62 -25.22 -12.69
C LEU A 102 -5.45 -24.80 -11.79
N LEU A 103 -5.68 -23.99 -10.75
CA LEU A 103 -4.64 -23.41 -9.89
C LEU A 103 -4.26 -24.32 -8.70
N ASN A 104 -4.43 -25.63 -8.83
CA ASN A 104 -4.09 -26.55 -7.74
C ASN A 104 -2.59 -26.64 -7.53
N ILE A 105 -2.20 -26.93 -6.29
CA ILE A 105 -0.81 -27.13 -5.92
C ILE A 105 -0.47 -28.62 -6.04
N ASP A 106 0.45 -28.93 -6.95
CA ASP A 106 0.84 -30.31 -7.29
C ASP A 106 1.95 -30.88 -6.38
N ARG A 107 2.44 -30.08 -5.43
CA ARG A 107 3.55 -30.43 -4.53
C ARG A 107 3.19 -30.26 -3.06
N GLU A 108 3.81 -31.05 -2.21
CA GLU A 108 3.56 -31.03 -0.77
C GLU A 108 4.18 -29.83 -0.05
N ARG A 109 5.21 -29.22 -0.63
CA ARG A 109 5.99 -28.15 0.00
C ARG A 109 6.26 -26.99 -0.96
N ILE A 110 6.05 -25.78 -0.45
CA ILE A 110 6.46 -24.52 -1.09
C ILE A 110 7.51 -23.90 -0.18
N ASN A 111 8.75 -23.74 -0.63
CA ASN A 111 9.84 -23.22 0.17
C ASN A 111 10.14 -21.78 -0.26
N LEU A 112 9.47 -20.81 0.38
CA LEU A 112 9.72 -19.39 0.16
C LEU A 112 11.07 -19.02 0.79
N SER A 113 12.15 -19.34 0.08
CA SER A 113 13.53 -19.02 0.41
C SER A 113 14.21 -18.36 -0.78
N MET A 114 15.16 -17.49 -0.49
CA MET A 114 15.99 -16.83 -1.49
C MET A 114 17.25 -17.65 -1.76
N LYS A 115 17.50 -17.99 -3.02
CA LYS A 115 18.76 -18.56 -3.48
C LYS A 115 19.35 -17.64 -4.56
N ILE A 116 20.60 -17.21 -4.37
CA ILE A 116 21.30 -16.39 -5.35
C ILE A 116 22.20 -17.33 -6.16
N GLU A 117 22.07 -17.28 -7.47
CA GLU A 117 22.91 -18.00 -8.41
C GLU A 117 23.42 -17.04 -9.47
N ARG A 118 24.70 -16.68 -9.43
CA ARG A 118 25.31 -15.61 -10.25
C ARG A 118 24.46 -14.33 -10.21
N ASN A 119 23.98 -13.83 -11.35
CA ASN A 119 23.13 -12.66 -11.50
C ASN A 119 21.61 -12.90 -11.38
N ALA A 120 21.17 -14.03 -10.82
CA ALA A 120 19.76 -14.34 -10.64
C ALA A 120 19.42 -14.62 -9.18
N MET A 121 18.27 -14.12 -8.74
CA MET A 121 17.68 -14.47 -7.47
C MET A 121 16.47 -15.37 -7.72
N LEU A 122 16.51 -16.55 -7.13
CA LEU A 122 15.52 -17.61 -7.25
C LEU A 122 14.69 -17.66 -5.98
N ILE A 123 13.37 -17.56 -6.11
CA ILE A 123 12.43 -17.74 -5.00
C ILE A 123 11.69 -19.04 -5.22
N ASP A 124 11.89 -19.96 -4.27
CA ASP A 124 11.24 -21.27 -4.28
C ASP A 124 11.54 -22.08 -5.56
N LEU A 125 12.78 -21.98 -6.02
CA LEU A 125 13.31 -22.63 -7.21
C LEU A 125 14.77 -23.06 -7.01
N ASP A 126 15.14 -24.16 -7.67
CA ASP A 126 16.53 -24.64 -7.69
C ASP A 126 17.33 -24.14 -8.90
N ARG A 127 16.65 -23.78 -9.98
CA ARG A 127 17.20 -23.37 -11.29
C ARG A 127 16.49 -22.15 -11.86
N ARG A 128 17.09 -21.50 -12.86
CA ARG A 128 16.59 -20.31 -13.58
C ARG A 128 15.43 -20.59 -14.55
N GLU A 129 14.49 -21.44 -14.14
CA GLU A 129 13.33 -21.84 -14.97
C GLU A 129 12.03 -21.16 -14.51
N GLY A 130 12.12 -20.16 -13.64
CA GLY A 130 10.96 -19.47 -13.08
C GLY A 130 10.28 -18.45 -13.98
N ILE A 131 9.30 -17.78 -13.39
CA ILE A 131 8.54 -16.65 -13.96
C ILE A 131 9.13 -15.36 -13.39
N ALA A 132 9.22 -14.32 -14.21
CA ALA A 132 9.98 -13.10 -13.87
C ALA A 132 9.21 -11.84 -14.28
N LEU A 133 8.14 -11.51 -13.55
CA LEU A 133 7.30 -10.32 -13.80
C LEU A 133 8.03 -9.03 -13.41
N GLN A 134 7.87 -7.96 -14.20
CA GLN A 134 8.57 -6.69 -13.98
C GLN A 134 8.11 -5.95 -12.74
N LEU A 135 6.84 -6.10 -12.33
CA LEU A 135 6.32 -5.47 -11.12
C LEU A 135 7.12 -5.85 -9.88
N PHE A 136 7.52 -7.14 -9.78
CA PHE A 136 8.32 -7.64 -8.66
C PHE A 136 9.81 -7.34 -8.78
N LYS A 137 10.25 -6.68 -9.87
CA LYS A 137 11.64 -6.22 -10.08
C LYS A 137 11.81 -4.72 -9.85
N ALA A 138 10.80 -4.05 -9.26
CA ALA A 138 10.83 -2.62 -9.00
C ALA A 138 11.94 -2.22 -8.01
N ASP A 139 12.32 -3.13 -7.10
CA ASP A 139 13.46 -2.97 -6.20
C ASP A 139 14.77 -3.06 -7.00
N ARG A 140 15.32 -1.91 -7.42
CA ARG A 140 16.60 -1.85 -8.15
C ARG A 140 17.78 -2.37 -7.34
N TYR A 141 17.72 -2.21 -6.04
CA TYR A 141 18.70 -2.73 -5.09
C TYR A 141 17.97 -3.68 -4.16
N THR A 142 18.21 -4.98 -4.29
CA THR A 142 17.65 -6.01 -3.39
C THR A 142 18.29 -5.99 -1.99
N GLY A 143 19.03 -4.91 -1.65
CA GLY A 143 19.77 -4.77 -0.40
C GLY A 143 20.98 -5.70 -0.28
N LEU A 144 21.34 -6.39 -1.36
CA LEU A 144 22.44 -7.35 -1.39
C LEU A 144 23.65 -6.70 -2.07
N THR A 145 24.72 -6.53 -1.30
CA THR A 145 26.03 -6.14 -1.84
C THR A 145 27.00 -7.28 -1.59
N SER A 146 27.67 -7.72 -2.64
CA SER A 146 28.74 -8.71 -2.55
C SER A 146 29.80 -8.36 -3.56
N ILE A 147 31.02 -8.15 -3.06
CA ILE A 147 32.21 -7.91 -3.88
C ILE A 147 32.58 -9.20 -4.63
N GLU A 148 32.38 -10.37 -4.02
CA GLU A 148 32.71 -11.66 -4.64
C GLU A 148 31.78 -12.04 -5.80
N LEU A 149 30.56 -11.50 -5.81
CA LEU A 149 29.54 -11.77 -6.83
C LEU A 149 29.28 -10.54 -7.74
N ASP A 150 30.10 -9.49 -7.66
CA ASP A 150 29.93 -8.21 -8.39
C ASP A 150 28.52 -7.57 -8.25
N LEU A 151 27.83 -7.88 -7.15
CA LEU A 151 26.44 -7.42 -6.90
C LEU A 151 26.36 -5.98 -6.40
N SER A 152 27.50 -5.29 -6.27
CA SER A 152 27.53 -3.85 -5.98
C SER A 152 27.03 -3.00 -7.15
N THR A 153 27.05 -3.54 -8.38
CA THR A 153 26.74 -2.79 -9.61
C THR A 153 25.71 -3.46 -10.53
N GLU A 154 25.41 -4.74 -10.34
CA GLU A 154 24.48 -5.49 -11.21
C GLU A 154 23.07 -5.66 -10.62
N GLN A 155 22.05 -5.51 -11.47
CA GLN A 155 20.67 -5.80 -11.10
C GLN A 155 20.42 -7.32 -11.19
N LEU A 156 20.03 -7.93 -10.06
CA LEU A 156 19.64 -9.35 -10.03
C LEU A 156 18.33 -9.57 -10.77
N THR A 157 18.30 -10.57 -11.67
CA THR A 157 17.03 -10.99 -12.28
C THR A 157 16.28 -11.94 -11.34
N LEU A 158 15.06 -11.56 -10.98
CA LEU A 158 14.21 -12.34 -10.08
C LEU A 158 13.40 -13.41 -10.84
N TYR A 159 13.45 -14.64 -10.36
CA TYR A 159 12.66 -15.77 -10.86
C TYR A 159 11.90 -16.45 -9.73
N PHE A 160 10.64 -16.79 -10.02
CA PHE A 160 9.69 -17.33 -9.05
C PHE A 160 9.10 -18.64 -9.54
N SER A 161 8.78 -19.54 -8.62
CA SER A 161 7.87 -20.65 -8.89
C SER A 161 6.46 -20.14 -9.21
N LYS A 162 5.64 -20.97 -9.88
CA LYS A 162 4.28 -20.61 -10.24
C LYS A 162 3.43 -20.25 -9.01
N GLU A 163 3.59 -20.98 -7.91
CA GLU A 163 2.86 -20.74 -6.65
C GLU A 163 3.36 -19.48 -5.94
N ALA A 164 4.68 -19.21 -5.93
CA ALA A 164 5.21 -17.97 -5.35
C ALA A 164 4.68 -16.73 -6.09
N VAL A 165 4.54 -16.80 -7.42
CA VAL A 165 3.90 -15.73 -8.21
C VAL A 165 2.44 -15.54 -7.82
N LEU A 166 1.66 -16.63 -7.68
CA LEU A 166 0.26 -16.51 -7.26
C LEU A 166 0.13 -15.86 -5.87
N ILE A 167 0.99 -16.23 -4.92
CA ILE A 167 1.03 -15.59 -3.59
C ILE A 167 1.33 -14.10 -3.71
N ALA A 168 2.38 -13.74 -4.45
CA ALA A 168 2.76 -12.33 -4.62
C ALA A 168 1.65 -11.51 -5.32
N LEU A 169 0.98 -12.09 -6.33
CA LEU A 169 -0.18 -11.46 -6.99
C LEU A 169 -1.35 -11.23 -6.03
N LEU A 170 -1.63 -12.16 -5.11
CA LEU A 170 -2.63 -11.94 -4.06
C LEU A 170 -2.25 -10.76 -3.16
N GLY A 171 -0.97 -10.59 -2.83
CA GLY A 171 -0.51 -9.44 -2.06
C GLY A 171 -0.68 -8.12 -2.81
N ILE A 172 -0.40 -8.10 -4.11
CA ILE A 172 -0.68 -6.94 -4.99
C ILE A 172 -2.17 -6.61 -4.99
N CYS A 173 -3.04 -7.60 -5.15
CA CYS A 173 -4.49 -7.37 -5.08
C CYS A 173 -4.93 -6.87 -3.70
N SER A 174 -4.38 -7.43 -2.62
CA SER A 174 -4.72 -7.07 -1.25
C SER A 174 -4.29 -5.64 -0.86
N SER A 175 -3.21 -5.14 -1.47
CA SER A 175 -2.56 -3.87 -1.12
C SER A 175 -2.88 -2.71 -2.06
N PHE A 176 -3.34 -2.97 -3.28
CA PHE A 176 -3.56 -1.91 -4.27
C PHE A 176 -4.59 -0.88 -3.78
N ILE A 177 -4.19 0.40 -3.78
CA ILE A 177 -5.08 1.52 -3.46
C ILE A 177 -5.73 2.01 -4.74
N ILE A 178 -4.93 2.65 -5.60
CA ILE A 178 -5.39 3.29 -6.82
C ILE A 178 -4.21 3.58 -7.74
N ARG A 179 -4.53 3.80 -9.02
CA ARG A 179 -3.65 4.46 -9.98
C ARG A 179 -4.05 5.93 -10.12
N SER A 180 -3.11 6.85 -9.97
CA SER A 180 -3.33 8.29 -10.21
C SER A 180 -2.25 8.82 -11.16
N GLY A 181 -2.67 9.14 -12.39
CA GLY A 181 -1.77 9.46 -13.49
C GLY A 181 -0.88 8.27 -13.86
N GLU A 182 0.44 8.47 -13.79
CA GLU A 182 1.46 7.43 -14.03
C GLU A 182 1.90 6.72 -12.74
N TYR A 183 1.35 7.11 -11.58
CA TYR A 183 1.70 6.54 -10.29
C TYR A 183 0.71 5.45 -9.86
N TYR A 184 1.25 4.40 -9.24
CA TYR A 184 0.51 3.30 -8.62
C TYR A 184 0.78 3.31 -7.12
N TYR A 185 -0.28 3.25 -6.32
CA TYR A 185 -0.20 3.31 -4.87
C TYR A 185 -0.61 1.97 -4.24
N PHE A 186 0.19 1.50 -3.30
CA PHE A 186 -0.06 0.27 -2.55
C PHE A 186 0.07 0.52 -1.05
N LEU A 187 -0.78 -0.12 -0.25
CA LEU A 187 -0.70 -0.14 1.20
C LEU A 187 -0.42 -1.58 1.66
N PHE A 188 0.77 -1.81 2.21
CA PHE A 188 1.14 -3.09 2.84
C PHE A 188 1.13 -2.93 4.36
N PHE A 189 0.94 -4.04 5.09
CA PHE A 189 1.29 -4.05 6.51
C PHE A 189 2.79 -3.78 6.68
N SER A 190 3.21 -3.15 7.78
CA SER A 190 4.65 -3.01 8.01
C SER A 190 5.29 -4.36 8.38
N PRO A 191 6.62 -4.54 8.21
CA PRO A 191 7.32 -5.76 8.59
C PRO A 191 7.04 -6.19 10.03
N GLU A 192 6.94 -5.24 10.95
CA GLU A 192 6.64 -5.50 12.36
C GLU A 192 5.22 -6.05 12.54
N GLU A 193 4.23 -5.51 11.83
CA GLU A 193 2.85 -6.01 11.89
C GLU A 193 2.72 -7.38 11.23
N ILE A 194 3.43 -7.63 10.13
CA ILE A 194 3.48 -8.95 9.50
C ILE A 194 4.03 -9.99 10.49
N ALA A 195 5.17 -9.69 11.11
CA ALA A 195 5.78 -10.58 12.10
C ALA A 195 4.85 -10.80 13.29
N PHE A 196 4.20 -9.74 13.78
CA PHE A 196 3.24 -9.80 14.88
C PHE A 196 2.04 -10.69 14.53
N LEU A 197 1.39 -10.46 13.40
CA LEU A 197 0.22 -11.22 12.94
C LEU A 197 0.54 -12.71 12.74
N LEU A 198 1.69 -13.01 12.12
CA LEU A 198 2.15 -14.38 11.96
C LEU A 198 2.48 -15.03 13.31
N SER A 199 3.07 -14.30 14.26
CA SER A 199 3.43 -14.85 15.57
C SER A 199 2.22 -15.16 16.46
N ARG A 200 1.13 -14.38 16.31
CA ARG A 200 -0.10 -14.54 17.09
C ARG A 200 -0.96 -15.69 16.61
N SER A 201 -0.80 -16.13 15.36
CA SER A 201 -1.52 -17.28 14.80
C SER A 201 -3.05 -17.17 14.93
N SER A 202 -3.59 -15.96 14.99
CA SER A 202 -5.00 -15.70 15.22
C SER A 202 -5.66 -15.15 13.96
N LYS A 203 -6.57 -15.95 13.38
CA LYS A 203 -7.37 -15.55 12.21
C LYS A 203 -8.33 -14.40 12.55
N GLU A 204 -8.91 -14.41 13.75
CA GLU A 204 -9.77 -13.32 14.21
C GLU A 204 -9.02 -11.98 14.28
N LEU A 205 -7.78 -11.99 14.81
CA LEU A 205 -6.94 -10.80 14.85
C LEU A 205 -6.59 -10.32 13.44
N LEU A 206 -6.27 -11.26 12.55
CA LEU A 206 -5.98 -10.98 11.15
C LEU A 206 -7.17 -10.31 10.45
N ASP A 207 -8.38 -10.82 10.66
CA ASP A 207 -9.61 -10.24 10.12
C ASP A 207 -9.81 -8.79 10.58
N LYS A 208 -9.59 -8.51 11.87
CA LYS A 208 -9.68 -7.16 12.43
C LYS A 208 -8.70 -6.19 11.77
N TYR A 209 -7.45 -6.62 11.58
CA TYR A 209 -6.42 -5.82 10.89
C TYR A 209 -6.78 -5.53 9.44
N PHE A 210 -7.29 -6.54 8.71
CA PHE A 210 -7.74 -6.36 7.34
C PHE A 210 -8.96 -5.44 7.21
N ILE A 211 -9.90 -5.49 8.16
CA ILE A 211 -11.05 -4.57 8.19
C ILE A 211 -10.57 -3.12 8.29
N VAL A 212 -9.62 -2.83 9.20
CA VAL A 212 -9.05 -1.48 9.33
C VAL A 212 -8.27 -1.10 8.08
N LYS A 213 -7.42 -1.99 7.58
CA LYS A 213 -6.64 -1.77 6.36
C LYS A 213 -7.52 -1.40 5.17
N SER A 214 -8.61 -2.14 4.93
CA SER A 214 -9.55 -1.83 3.84
C SER A 214 -10.10 -0.42 3.96
N LYS A 215 -10.48 0.02 5.17
CA LYS A 215 -10.95 1.38 5.39
C LYS A 215 -9.87 2.44 5.13
N VAL A 216 -8.62 2.17 5.49
CA VAL A 216 -7.48 3.07 5.20
C VAL A 216 -7.24 3.16 3.68
N ILE A 217 -7.32 2.03 2.97
CA ILE A 217 -7.22 2.00 1.50
C ILE A 217 -8.31 2.87 0.87
N ASP A 218 -9.56 2.76 1.31
CA ASP A 218 -10.68 3.54 0.79
C ASP A 218 -10.45 5.06 0.98
N GLU A 219 -9.99 5.48 2.17
CA GLU A 219 -9.72 6.90 2.46
C GLU A 219 -8.54 7.44 1.65
N LEU A 220 -7.44 6.68 1.55
CA LEU A 220 -6.31 7.06 0.70
C LEU A 220 -6.73 7.17 -0.77
N GLY A 221 -7.50 6.20 -1.26
CA GLY A 221 -8.01 6.20 -2.64
C GLY A 221 -8.86 7.42 -2.96
N ARG A 222 -9.76 7.81 -2.03
CA ARG A 222 -10.60 9.02 -2.14
C ARG A 222 -9.76 10.26 -2.42
N ILE A 223 -8.66 10.44 -1.70
CA ILE A 223 -7.84 11.66 -1.78
C ILE A 223 -6.85 11.61 -2.94
N ILE A 224 -6.15 10.49 -3.10
CA ILE A 224 -5.15 10.33 -4.17
C ILE A 224 -5.79 10.44 -5.56
N SER A 225 -7.06 10.03 -5.70
CA SER A 225 -7.80 10.15 -6.97
C SER A 225 -8.06 11.59 -7.41
N LYS A 226 -8.07 12.54 -6.47
CA LYS A 226 -8.48 13.93 -6.71
C LYS A 226 -7.31 14.89 -6.73
N THR A 227 -6.16 14.51 -6.20
CA THR A 227 -5.11 15.47 -5.92
C THR A 227 -3.73 14.80 -5.93
N SER A 228 -2.78 15.39 -6.66
CA SER A 228 -1.36 15.01 -6.59
C SER A 228 -0.74 15.60 -5.31
N LEU A 229 -1.05 14.99 -4.17
CA LEU A 229 -0.69 15.53 -2.87
C LEU A 229 0.69 15.09 -2.38
N LEU A 230 1.24 15.94 -1.53
CA LEU A 230 2.40 15.65 -0.69
C LEU A 230 2.02 14.59 0.36
N SER A 231 2.96 13.74 0.74
CA SER A 231 2.73 12.67 1.72
C SER A 231 2.32 13.19 3.09
N GLU A 232 2.77 14.38 3.48
CA GLU A 232 2.33 15.06 4.70
C GLU A 232 0.83 15.32 4.70
N VAL A 233 0.24 15.67 3.56
CA VAL A 233 -1.21 15.89 3.43
C VAL A 233 -1.95 14.56 3.56
N LEU A 234 -1.49 13.52 2.87
CA LEU A 234 -2.08 12.17 2.97
C LEU A 234 -2.06 11.64 4.41
N LEU A 235 -0.91 11.76 5.08
CA LEU A 235 -0.75 11.35 6.48
C LEU A 235 -1.68 12.13 7.40
N THR A 236 -1.78 13.44 7.21
CA THR A 236 -2.62 14.30 8.05
C THR A 236 -4.09 13.95 7.89
N ASP A 237 -4.57 13.68 6.67
CA ASP A 237 -5.96 13.26 6.44
C ASP A 237 -6.29 11.95 7.17
N ILE A 238 -5.43 10.93 7.01
CA ILE A 238 -5.65 9.64 7.66
C ILE A 238 -5.68 9.78 9.19
N MET A 239 -4.85 10.67 9.74
CA MET A 239 -4.87 11.00 11.17
C MET A 239 -6.05 11.89 11.60
N LEU A 240 -6.89 12.34 10.68
CA LEU A 240 -8.13 13.07 10.99
C LEU A 240 -9.37 12.24 10.69
N SER A 241 -9.23 11.02 10.17
CA SER A 241 -10.37 10.14 9.91
C SER A 241 -10.96 9.58 11.21
N LEU A 242 -12.07 10.18 11.65
CA LEU A 242 -12.84 9.69 12.80
C LEU A 242 -13.39 8.28 12.58
N GLU A 243 -13.67 7.90 11.34
CA GLU A 243 -14.16 6.57 11.01
C GLU A 243 -13.10 5.51 11.29
N ILE A 244 -11.83 5.75 10.93
CA ILE A 244 -10.71 4.86 11.26
C ILE A 244 -10.57 4.72 12.77
N TYR A 245 -10.66 5.81 13.54
CA TYR A 245 -10.56 5.73 15.01
C TYR A 245 -11.71 4.98 15.67
N ARG A 246 -12.94 5.17 15.18
CA ARG A 246 -14.08 4.37 15.63
C ARG A 246 -13.87 2.89 15.34
N LEU A 247 -13.31 2.56 14.17
CA LEU A 247 -12.98 1.20 13.77
C LEU A 247 -11.90 0.59 14.69
N MET A 248 -10.79 1.30 14.92
CA MET A 248 -9.72 0.87 15.82
C MET A 248 -10.25 0.61 17.24
N ARG A 249 -11.15 1.45 17.76
CA ARG A 249 -11.79 1.24 19.06
C ARG A 249 -12.71 0.04 19.07
N ARG A 250 -13.57 -0.11 18.05
CA ARG A 250 -14.52 -1.22 17.93
C ARG A 250 -13.80 -2.57 17.84
N GLU A 251 -12.75 -2.63 17.03
CA GLU A 251 -11.94 -3.85 16.86
C GLU A 251 -10.92 -4.06 18.00
N ASN A 252 -10.85 -3.11 18.95
CA ASN A 252 -9.91 -3.12 20.08
C ASN A 252 -8.43 -3.25 19.66
N LEU A 253 -8.02 -2.48 18.67
CA LEU A 253 -6.64 -2.41 18.20
C LEU A 253 -5.97 -1.17 18.80
N ASP A 254 -4.82 -1.32 19.46
CA ASP A 254 -4.10 -0.21 20.06
C ASP A 254 -3.35 0.63 19.02
N LYS A 255 -2.74 -0.05 18.04
CA LYS A 255 -1.91 0.51 16.98
C LYS A 255 -1.98 -0.40 15.75
N ILE A 256 -1.84 0.19 14.57
CA ILE A 256 -1.57 -0.51 13.32
C ILE A 256 -0.56 0.27 12.49
N SER A 257 0.44 -0.42 11.95
CA SER A 257 1.46 0.16 11.07
C SER A 257 1.39 -0.40 9.64
N PHE A 258 1.56 0.50 8.68
CA PHE A 258 1.55 0.21 7.25
C PHE A 258 2.77 0.82 6.56
N LEU A 259 3.08 0.30 5.39
CA LEU A 259 4.01 0.89 4.43
C LEU A 259 3.24 1.21 3.14
N MET A 260 3.20 2.49 2.78
CA MET A 260 2.63 2.94 1.52
C MET A 260 3.74 3.07 0.47
N PHE A 261 3.59 2.36 -0.65
CA PHE A 261 4.49 2.43 -1.78
C PHE A 261 3.87 3.28 -2.89
N LYS A 262 4.68 4.18 -3.46
CA LYS A 262 4.36 4.92 -4.70
C LYS A 262 5.31 4.47 -5.79
N LEU A 263 4.77 3.84 -6.82
CA LEU A 263 5.52 3.36 -7.98
C LEU A 263 5.17 4.18 -9.21
N ALA A 264 6.09 4.29 -10.17
CA ALA A 264 5.76 4.69 -11.53
C ALA A 264 6.30 3.68 -12.54
N LEU A 265 5.62 3.58 -13.68
CA LEU A 265 6.10 2.83 -14.84
C LEU A 265 6.94 3.76 -15.72
N GLU A 266 8.25 3.49 -15.83
CA GLU A 266 9.17 4.26 -16.67
C GLU A 266 9.78 3.36 -17.75
N GLY A 267 9.38 3.61 -18.99
CA GLY A 267 9.75 2.75 -20.12
C GLY A 267 9.20 1.34 -19.92
N ALA A 268 10.10 0.37 -19.71
CA ALA A 268 9.74 -1.03 -19.55
C ALA A 268 10.03 -1.58 -18.14
N THR A 269 10.17 -0.70 -17.14
CA THR A 269 10.48 -1.06 -15.74
C THR A 269 9.67 -0.22 -14.76
N TYR A 270 9.31 -0.83 -13.63
CA TYR A 270 8.74 -0.12 -12.49
C TYR A 270 9.84 0.49 -11.63
N LYS A 271 9.60 1.70 -11.09
CA LYS A 271 10.46 2.33 -10.09
C LYS A 271 9.65 2.74 -8.87
N ILE A 272 10.22 2.48 -7.69
CA ILE A 272 9.70 2.96 -6.42
C ILE A 272 10.20 4.40 -6.25
N TYR A 273 9.26 5.34 -6.19
CA TYR A 273 9.54 6.76 -5.98
C TYR A 273 9.54 7.11 -4.50
N GLU A 274 8.66 6.46 -3.74
CA GLU A 274 8.43 6.82 -2.35
C GLU A 274 7.96 5.60 -1.56
N LEU A 275 8.46 5.52 -0.34
CA LEU A 275 8.05 4.58 0.68
C LEU A 275 7.69 5.38 1.94
N THR A 276 6.39 5.46 2.26
CA THR A 276 5.88 6.25 3.38
C THR A 276 5.36 5.33 4.48
N PRO A 277 5.96 5.34 5.69
CA PRO A 277 5.41 4.63 6.83
C PRO A 277 4.17 5.35 7.37
N ILE A 278 3.10 4.61 7.61
CA ILE A 278 1.85 5.13 8.19
C ILE A 278 1.60 4.36 9.48
N THR A 279 1.53 5.05 10.61
CA THR A 279 1.19 4.42 11.90
C THR A 279 -0.01 5.10 12.51
N ILE A 280 -1.08 4.31 12.70
CA ILE A 280 -2.35 4.78 13.24
C ILE A 280 -2.49 4.23 14.65
N TYR A 281 -2.73 5.13 15.61
CA TYR A 281 -3.00 4.78 16.99
C TYR A 281 -4.50 4.88 17.26
N ARG A 282 -5.02 4.03 18.15
CA ARG A 282 -6.41 4.12 18.64
C ARG A 282 -6.75 5.50 19.21
N GLU A 283 -5.75 6.11 19.85
CA GLU A 283 -5.82 7.45 20.44
C GLU A 283 -4.58 8.23 20.02
N PRO A 284 -4.67 9.04 18.95
CA PRO A 284 -3.54 9.84 18.49
C PRO A 284 -3.16 10.90 19.54
N PRO A 285 -1.85 11.23 19.68
CA PRO A 285 -1.38 12.22 20.65
C PRO A 285 -2.03 13.61 20.51
N PHE A 286 -2.35 14.04 19.28
CA PHE A 286 -2.91 15.37 19.05
C PHE A 286 -4.30 15.53 19.66
N ILE A 287 -5.10 14.46 19.84
CA ILE A 287 -6.39 14.56 20.52
C ILE A 287 -6.20 15.05 21.96
N LYS A 288 -5.21 14.51 22.68
CA LYS A 288 -4.89 14.94 24.05
C LYS A 288 -4.42 16.39 24.11
N ILE A 289 -3.77 16.88 23.06
CA ILE A 289 -3.35 18.29 22.95
C ILE A 289 -4.57 19.15 22.64
N ALA A 290 -5.40 18.74 21.69
CA ALA A 290 -6.61 19.44 21.30
C ALA A 290 -7.58 19.56 22.48
N GLU A 291 -7.77 18.51 23.29
CA GLU A 291 -8.64 18.55 24.48
C GLU A 291 -8.15 19.53 25.56
N LYS A 292 -6.84 19.82 25.63
CA LYS A 292 -6.29 20.82 26.56
C LYS A 292 -6.59 22.25 26.13
N HIS A 293 -6.71 22.48 24.82
CA HIS A 293 -6.84 23.82 24.24
C HIS A 293 -8.27 24.10 23.73
N TYR A 294 -9.07 23.06 23.50
CA TYR A 294 -10.39 23.14 22.90
C TYR A 294 -11.40 22.30 23.69
N ARG A 295 -12.61 22.84 23.86
CA ARG A 295 -13.71 22.17 24.60
C ARG A 295 -14.17 20.86 23.94
N ASP A 296 -13.99 20.73 22.63
CA ASP A 296 -14.41 19.55 21.86
C ASP A 296 -13.39 19.27 20.74
N ALA A 297 -12.45 18.35 21.01
CA ALA A 297 -11.44 17.93 20.05
C ALA A 297 -12.05 17.20 18.83
N TYR A 298 -13.16 16.50 19.00
CA TYR A 298 -13.84 15.80 17.91
C TYR A 298 -14.47 16.77 16.93
N LYS A 299 -15.04 17.87 17.43
CA LYS A 299 -15.55 18.95 16.58
C LYS A 299 -14.43 19.60 15.76
N LEU A 300 -13.25 19.80 16.33
CA LEU A 300 -12.09 20.30 15.58
C LEU A 300 -11.70 19.34 14.46
N ILE A 301 -11.61 18.05 14.76
CA ILE A 301 -11.29 17.02 13.75
C ILE A 301 -12.33 17.02 12.64
N ASP A 302 -13.61 17.07 12.98
CA ASP A 302 -14.71 17.09 12.01
C ASP A 302 -14.62 18.30 11.08
N ILE A 303 -14.32 19.49 11.62
CA ILE A 303 -14.12 20.69 10.81
C ILE A 303 -12.92 20.54 9.87
N LEU A 304 -11.77 20.06 10.38
CA LEU A 304 -10.57 19.87 9.57
C LEU A 304 -10.82 18.84 8.46
N TYR A 305 -11.41 17.71 8.79
CA TYR A 305 -11.70 16.64 7.85
C TYR A 305 -12.70 17.09 6.77
N ASN A 306 -13.81 17.71 7.16
CA ASN A 306 -14.90 18.07 6.23
C ASN A 306 -14.66 19.37 5.45
N HIS A 307 -13.76 20.25 5.89
CA HIS A 307 -13.51 21.54 5.23
C HIS A 307 -12.10 21.71 4.68
N VAL A 308 -11.07 21.17 5.34
CA VAL A 308 -9.68 21.24 4.86
C VAL A 308 -9.38 20.08 3.92
N PHE A 309 -9.80 18.86 4.29
CA PHE A 309 -9.55 17.63 3.53
C PHE A 309 -10.72 17.19 2.64
N ASN A 310 -11.66 18.10 2.40
CA ASN A 310 -12.66 17.90 1.36
C ASN A 310 -11.99 18.00 -0.02
N PRO A 311 -12.02 16.93 -0.84
CA PRO A 311 -11.37 16.93 -2.15
C PRO A 311 -11.91 17.99 -3.11
N GLU A 312 -13.16 18.42 -2.92
CA GLU A 312 -13.81 19.45 -3.72
C GLU A 312 -13.70 20.86 -3.08
N GLY A 313 -13.15 20.95 -1.87
CA GLY A 313 -12.96 22.21 -1.15
C GLY A 313 -11.82 23.07 -1.71
N ALA A 314 -11.86 24.39 -1.46
CA ALA A 314 -10.86 25.32 -1.97
C ALA A 314 -9.41 24.90 -1.68
N VAL A 315 -9.10 24.39 -0.48
CA VAL A 315 -7.72 24.04 -0.09
C VAL A 315 -7.15 22.93 -0.98
N LEU A 316 -7.75 21.73 -0.99
CA LEU A 316 -7.23 20.61 -1.78
C LEU A 316 -7.32 20.88 -3.29
N LYS A 317 -8.39 21.53 -3.75
CA LYS A 317 -8.55 21.90 -5.16
C LYS A 317 -7.43 22.82 -5.62
N ARG A 318 -7.00 23.79 -4.81
CA ARG A 318 -5.85 24.64 -5.14
C ARG A 318 -4.52 23.90 -5.04
N LEU A 319 -4.31 23.07 -4.01
CA LEU A 319 -3.11 22.24 -3.91
C LEU A 319 -2.98 21.25 -5.09
N SER A 320 -4.08 20.84 -5.72
CA SER A 320 -4.05 20.02 -6.95
C SER A 320 -3.33 20.71 -8.13
N THR A 321 -3.21 22.04 -8.09
CA THR A 321 -2.64 22.86 -9.18
C THR A 321 -1.15 23.16 -9.01
N ILE A 322 -0.50 22.57 -7.99
CA ILE A 322 0.95 22.67 -7.76
C ILE A 322 1.70 22.36 -9.06
N GLY A 323 2.57 23.27 -9.48
CA GLY A 323 3.35 23.16 -10.72
C GLY A 323 2.80 23.96 -11.91
N THR A 324 1.62 24.58 -11.80
CA THR A 324 1.14 25.54 -12.80
C THR A 324 1.60 26.97 -12.46
N TYR A 325 2.26 27.64 -13.40
CA TYR A 325 2.96 28.93 -13.20
C TYR A 325 2.09 30.10 -12.70
N LYS A 326 0.75 29.99 -12.70
CA LYS A 326 -0.15 31.14 -12.54
C LYS A 326 -0.50 31.53 -11.10
N ILE A 327 -0.24 30.70 -10.08
CA ILE A 327 -0.75 30.95 -8.71
C ILE A 327 0.25 30.52 -7.61
N ALA A 328 1.52 30.94 -7.74
CA ALA A 328 2.59 30.47 -6.84
C ALA A 328 2.43 30.94 -5.38
N SER A 329 1.92 32.14 -5.12
CA SER A 329 1.85 32.74 -3.78
C SER A 329 0.75 32.12 -2.90
N GLU A 330 -0.48 31.98 -3.41
CA GLU A 330 -1.58 31.29 -2.71
C GLU A 330 -1.20 29.82 -2.46
N VAL A 331 -0.74 29.11 -3.49
CA VAL A 331 -0.37 27.69 -3.36
C VAL A 331 0.78 27.50 -2.38
N GLY A 332 1.81 28.35 -2.40
CA GLY A 332 2.90 28.31 -1.42
C GLY A 332 2.42 28.51 0.01
N SER A 333 1.48 29.43 0.22
CA SER A 333 0.86 29.68 1.54
C SER A 333 0.04 28.48 2.01
N LEU A 334 -0.72 27.84 1.12
CA LEU A 334 -1.46 26.62 1.44
C LEU A 334 -0.53 25.44 1.75
N VAL A 335 0.57 25.25 1.01
CA VAL A 335 1.57 24.22 1.32
C VAL A 335 2.14 24.45 2.72
N HIS A 336 2.49 25.70 3.05
CA HIS A 336 2.97 26.05 4.39
C HIS A 336 1.92 25.77 5.46
N ALA A 337 0.64 26.08 5.18
CA ALA A 337 -0.47 25.78 6.08
C ALA A 337 -0.58 24.27 6.34
N MET A 338 -0.55 23.45 5.29
CA MET A 338 -0.63 21.99 5.41
C MET A 338 0.55 21.40 6.17
N TYR A 339 1.75 21.94 5.99
CA TYR A 339 2.91 21.54 6.79
C TYR A 339 2.73 21.89 8.27
N GLY A 340 2.18 23.06 8.58
CA GLY A 340 1.79 23.43 9.94
C GLY A 340 0.78 22.43 10.53
N LEU A 341 -0.25 22.09 9.76
CA LEU A 341 -1.28 21.14 10.20
C LEU A 341 -0.70 19.74 10.42
N TYR A 342 0.19 19.27 9.54
CA TYR A 342 0.93 18.03 9.71
C TYR A 342 1.75 18.02 11.00
N ARG A 343 2.50 19.11 11.28
CA ARG A 343 3.25 19.24 12.54
C ARG A 343 2.33 19.16 13.76
N PHE A 344 1.14 19.73 13.67
CA PHE A 344 0.18 19.70 14.76
C PHE A 344 -0.44 18.32 14.97
N VAL A 345 -0.99 17.72 13.91
CA VAL A 345 -1.76 16.47 13.96
C VAL A 345 -0.85 15.25 14.09
N VAL A 346 0.19 15.16 13.26
CA VAL A 346 1.02 13.96 13.17
C VAL A 346 2.17 14.01 14.17
N LEU A 347 2.84 15.15 14.31
CA LEU A 347 3.99 15.29 15.22
C LEU A 347 3.60 15.76 16.62
N GLY A 348 2.33 16.16 16.84
CA GLY A 348 1.87 16.65 18.13
C GLY A 348 2.53 17.98 18.55
N ASN A 349 2.97 18.81 17.61
CA ASN A 349 3.59 20.11 17.90
C ASN A 349 2.52 21.23 17.87
N PRO A 350 2.17 21.85 19.02
CA PRO A 350 1.15 22.90 19.10
C PRO A 350 1.44 24.12 18.22
N GLU A 351 2.71 24.47 17.99
CA GLU A 351 3.09 25.59 17.11
C GLU A 351 2.61 25.41 15.67
N GLY A 352 2.46 24.15 15.24
CA GLY A 352 1.94 23.80 13.92
C GLY A 352 0.54 24.38 13.67
N TRP A 353 -0.27 24.53 14.72
CA TRP A 353 -1.61 25.13 14.61
C TRP A 353 -1.55 26.60 14.19
N TYR A 354 -0.66 27.38 14.81
CA TYR A 354 -0.48 28.80 14.45
C TYR A 354 0.05 28.96 13.03
N VAL A 355 0.97 28.07 12.62
CA VAL A 355 1.48 28.03 11.25
C VAL A 355 0.35 27.73 10.26
N PHE A 356 -0.52 26.78 10.57
CA PHE A 356 -1.69 26.46 9.76
C PHE A 356 -2.63 27.67 9.60
N LEU A 357 -3.06 28.29 10.71
CA LEU A 357 -3.96 29.45 10.67
C LEU A 357 -3.36 30.62 9.89
N ARG A 358 -2.07 30.92 10.10
CA ARG A 358 -1.37 31.96 9.37
C ARG A 358 -1.32 31.65 7.87
N GLY A 359 -0.95 30.42 7.50
CA GLY A 359 -0.87 30.04 6.08
C GLY A 359 -2.22 30.11 5.36
N ILE A 360 -3.34 29.76 6.01
CA ILE A 360 -4.68 29.94 5.44
C ILE A 360 -5.03 31.43 5.29
N LYS A 361 -4.67 32.26 6.27
CA LYS A 361 -4.88 33.72 6.18
C LYS A 361 -4.05 34.34 5.05
N ASP A 362 -2.79 33.97 4.92
CA ASP A 362 -1.90 34.47 3.87
C ASP A 362 -2.41 34.04 2.47
N ALA A 363 -2.96 32.82 2.36
CA ALA A 363 -3.61 32.35 1.14
C ALA A 363 -4.86 33.20 0.79
N TYR A 364 -5.67 33.57 1.79
CA TYR A 364 -6.77 34.52 1.61
C TYR A 364 -6.29 35.89 1.15
N GLU A 365 -5.25 36.44 1.76
CA GLU A 365 -4.70 37.74 1.37
C GLU A 365 -4.19 37.73 -0.09
N ALA A 366 -3.63 36.60 -0.53
CA ALA A 366 -3.12 36.42 -1.89
C ALA A 366 -4.22 36.25 -2.96
N SER A 367 -5.32 35.53 -2.68
CA SER A 367 -6.34 35.21 -3.70
C SER A 367 -7.70 35.85 -3.49
N ARG A 368 -7.97 36.43 -2.30
CA ARG A 368 -9.26 36.95 -1.87
C ARG A 368 -10.40 35.92 -1.95
N ASN A 369 -10.07 34.63 -1.82
CA ASN A 369 -11.06 33.56 -1.82
C ASN A 369 -11.76 33.46 -0.44
N GLU A 370 -13.02 33.90 -0.38
CA GLU A 370 -13.85 33.92 0.84
C GLU A 370 -14.04 32.54 1.49
N GLU A 371 -13.82 31.43 0.78
CA GLU A 371 -13.85 30.09 1.38
C GLU A 371 -12.80 29.93 2.49
N TYR A 372 -11.65 30.59 2.39
CA TYR A 372 -10.62 30.55 3.44
C TYR A 372 -11.02 31.37 4.68
N LEU A 373 -11.69 32.51 4.48
CA LEU A 373 -12.20 33.31 5.59
C LEU A 373 -13.29 32.55 6.36
N ASN A 374 -14.19 31.87 5.63
CA ASN A 374 -15.21 30.98 6.20
C ASN A 374 -14.60 29.77 6.93
N LEU A 375 -13.48 29.23 6.43
CA LEU A 375 -12.73 28.20 7.15
C LEU A 375 -12.18 28.73 8.47
N ILE A 376 -11.47 29.86 8.45
CA ILE A 376 -10.88 30.46 9.66
C ILE A 376 -11.95 30.76 10.71
N SER A 377 -13.12 31.27 10.33
CA SER A 377 -14.20 31.62 11.28
C SER A 377 -14.82 30.41 11.98
N ARG A 378 -14.65 29.20 11.43
CA ARG A 378 -15.10 27.94 12.03
C ARG A 378 -14.05 27.34 12.97
N LEU A 379 -12.79 27.68 12.76
CA LEU A 379 -11.68 27.14 13.52
C LEU A 379 -11.59 27.82 14.89
N PRO A 380 -11.26 27.07 15.95
CA PRO A 380 -10.99 27.69 17.24
C PRO A 380 -9.66 28.47 17.16
N THR A 381 -9.72 29.75 17.54
CA THR A 381 -8.59 30.68 17.55
C THR A 381 -7.97 30.84 18.93
#